data_AF-A0A8X6KQA1-F1
#
_entry.id   AF-A0A8X6KQA1-F1
#
_cell.length_a   1.000
_cell.length_b   1.000
_cell.length_c   1.000
_cell.angle_alpha   90.00
_cell.angle_beta   90.00
_cell.angle_gamma   90.00
#
_symmetry.space_group_name_H-M   'P 1'
#
loop_
_entity.id
_entity.type
_entity.pdbx_description
1 polymer ?
#
loop_
_entity_poly.entity_id
_entity_poly.type
_entity_poly.pdbx_seq_one_letter_code
_entity_poly.pdbx_strand_id
1 'polypeptide(L)'
;MNNLALIELEEPLKCSPMTSPICLPFNMKELKFDNKLSIAGWGSNAFAGYSRFYKDEYQILREGDIEKLDTSKCNNSAVPKAFHGQYLCAFSKFQQACHVDIGGSAFARSGKSFYAIGLVSHTSIPKIRPKQPITLTNVNHFAGFIRHFVRKFPEPWSK
;
A
#
# COMPACT_ATOMS: atom_id res chain seq x y z
N MET A 1 7.63 -0.29 -15.87
CA MET A 1 6.32 0.29 -16.16
C MET A 1 5.96 1.09 -14.92
N ASN A 2 5.43 2.30 -15.05
CA ASN A 2 5.06 3.10 -13.87
C ASN A 2 3.67 2.66 -13.39
N ASN A 3 3.50 2.40 -12.09
CA ASN A 3 2.24 1.92 -11.53
C ASN A 3 1.75 2.87 -10.42
N LEU A 4 1.35 4.08 -10.85
CA LEU A 4 0.81 5.15 -10.02
C LEU A 4 -0.11 6.02 -10.87
N ALA A 5 -1.22 6.47 -10.28
CA ALA A 5 -2.16 7.40 -10.89
C ALA A 5 -2.59 8.45 -9.85
N LEU A 6 -3.04 9.61 -10.32
CA LEU A 6 -3.69 10.63 -9.52
C LEU A 6 -5.15 10.73 -9.98
N ILE A 7 -6.06 10.85 -9.02
CA ILE A 7 -7.49 11.03 -9.27
C ILE A 7 -7.89 12.33 -8.60
N GLU A 8 -8.45 13.25 -9.39
CA GLU A 8 -9.05 14.48 -8.90
C GLU A 8 -10.55 14.23 -8.74
N LEU A 9 -11.07 14.56 -7.56
CA LEU A 9 -12.51 14.47 -7.29
C LEU A 9 -13.19 15.71 -7.86
N GLU A 10 -14.41 15.55 -8.35
CA GLU A 10 -15.23 16.66 -8.85
C GLU A 10 -15.48 17.71 -7.76
N GLU A 11 -15.67 17.27 -6.52
CA GLU A 11 -15.81 18.13 -5.34
C GLU A 11 -14.80 17.76 -4.24
N PRO A 12 -14.25 18.74 -3.51
CA PRO A 12 -13.34 18.46 -2.39
C PRO A 12 -14.04 17.69 -1.25
N LEU A 13 -13.41 16.60 -0.79
CA LEU A 13 -13.85 15.90 0.41
C LEU A 13 -13.67 16.77 1.66
N LYS A 14 -14.71 16.84 2.49
CA LYS A 14 -14.65 17.50 3.80
C LYS A 14 -14.00 16.57 4.81
N CYS A 15 -12.92 17.02 5.45
CA CYS A 15 -12.27 16.24 6.50
C CYS A 15 -13.13 16.17 7.76
N SER A 16 -13.12 15.02 8.42
CA SER A 16 -13.91 14.69 9.61
C SER A 16 -13.15 13.66 10.47
N PRO A 17 -13.65 13.29 11.66
CA PRO A 17 -13.07 12.18 12.42
C PRO A 17 -12.96 10.86 11.64
N MET A 18 -13.82 10.64 10.64
CA MET A 18 -13.85 9.42 9.81
C MET A 18 -13.17 9.62 8.44
N THR A 19 -12.79 10.85 8.08
CA THR A 19 -12.22 11.17 6.77
C THR A 19 -11.04 12.11 6.96
N SER A 20 -9.83 11.60 6.79
CA SER A 20 -8.61 12.40 6.92
C SER A 20 -7.59 11.94 5.89
N PRO A 21 -6.82 12.87 5.28
CA PRO A 21 -5.76 12.51 4.36
C PRO A 21 -4.63 11.75 5.07
N ILE A 22 -3.98 10.86 4.34
CA ILE A 22 -2.73 10.23 4.78
C ILE A 22 -1.53 11.11 4.42
N CYS A 23 -0.47 11.09 5.24
CA CYS A 23 0.74 11.84 4.92
C CYS A 23 1.52 11.17 3.78
N LEU A 24 2.19 11.98 2.97
CA LEU A 24 3.07 11.50 1.92
C LEU A 24 4.54 11.54 2.38
N PRO A 25 5.33 10.52 2.04
CA PRO A 25 6.70 10.39 2.52
C PRO A 25 7.68 11.17 1.65
N PHE A 26 7.51 12.50 1.51
CA PHE A 26 8.42 13.30 0.67
C PHE A 26 9.86 13.30 1.19
N ASN A 27 10.03 13.25 2.53
CA ASN A 27 11.32 13.18 3.20
C ASN A 27 11.47 11.84 3.96
N MET A 28 11.69 10.74 3.24
CA MET A 28 11.83 9.39 3.84
C MET A 28 12.87 9.30 4.97
N LYS A 29 13.91 10.14 4.95
CA LYS A 29 14.97 10.17 5.98
C LYS A 29 14.49 10.67 7.34
N GLU A 30 13.42 11.45 7.38
CA GLU A 30 12.85 12.01 8.61
C GLU A 30 11.84 11.05 9.28
N LEU A 31 11.39 10.04 8.54
CA LEU A 31 10.43 9.06 9.03
C LEU A 31 11.12 7.99 9.87
N LYS A 32 10.53 7.68 11.03
CA LYS A 32 11.02 6.66 11.96
C LYS A 32 9.97 5.56 12.10
N PHE A 33 10.22 4.39 11.51
CA PHE A 33 9.37 3.20 11.61
C PHE A 33 10.18 1.90 11.41
N ASP A 34 9.79 0.83 12.10
CA ASP A 34 10.56 -0.43 12.19
C ASP A 34 10.29 -1.41 11.04
N ASN A 35 10.28 -0.94 9.79
CA ASN A 35 9.95 -1.71 8.57
C ASN A 35 8.58 -2.45 8.57
N LYS A 36 7.83 -2.41 9.68
CA LYS A 36 6.43 -2.86 9.77
C LYS A 36 5.53 -1.87 9.04
N LEU A 37 4.74 -2.38 8.12
CA LEU A 37 3.71 -1.63 7.42
C LEU A 37 2.36 -2.31 7.66
N SER A 38 1.30 -1.52 7.65
CA SER A 38 -0.07 -1.99 7.58
C SER A 38 -0.58 -1.87 6.14
N ILE A 39 -1.48 -2.76 5.75
CA ILE A 39 -2.36 -2.61 4.58
C ILE A 39 -3.80 -2.74 5.05
N ALA A 40 -4.72 -2.01 4.42
CA ALA A 40 -6.14 -2.13 4.70
C ALA A 40 -6.95 -2.20 3.41
N GLY A 41 -8.04 -2.96 3.44
CA GLY A 41 -8.91 -3.13 2.27
C GLY A 41 -10.06 -4.11 2.48
N TRP A 42 -10.84 -4.31 1.43
CA TRP A 42 -11.99 -5.22 1.34
C TRP A 42 -11.69 -6.48 0.51
N GLY A 43 -10.42 -6.64 0.10
CA GLY A 43 -9.95 -7.82 -0.61
C GLY A 43 -10.29 -9.14 0.10
N SER A 44 -10.63 -10.15 -0.70
CA SER A 44 -11.05 -11.47 -0.22
C SER A 44 -9.90 -12.35 0.26
N ASN A 45 -10.10 -12.96 1.43
CA ASN A 45 -9.30 -14.10 1.89
C ASN A 45 -9.69 -15.41 1.17
N ALA A 46 -10.80 -15.42 0.42
CA ALA A 46 -11.28 -16.62 -0.24
C ALA A 46 -10.47 -16.92 -1.50
N PHE A 47 -10.03 -18.17 -1.64
CA PHE A 47 -9.54 -18.71 -2.90
C PHE A 47 -10.68 -18.66 -3.93
N ALA A 48 -10.40 -18.38 -5.21
CA ALA A 48 -11.40 -18.20 -6.27
C ALA A 48 -12.43 -19.35 -6.39
N GLY A 49 -12.14 -20.54 -5.86
CA GLY A 49 -13.07 -21.69 -5.77
C GLY A 49 -14.01 -21.74 -4.57
N TYR A 50 -13.81 -20.93 -3.52
CA TYR A 50 -14.65 -20.88 -2.30
C TYR A 50 -15.54 -19.62 -2.22
N SER A 51 -15.48 -18.74 -3.22
CA SER A 51 -16.21 -17.46 -3.26
C SER A 51 -17.73 -17.59 -3.14
N ARG A 52 -18.30 -18.76 -3.43
CA ARG A 52 -19.75 -19.04 -3.33
C ARG A 52 -20.26 -19.13 -1.89
N PHE A 53 -19.39 -19.35 -0.90
CA PHE A 53 -19.77 -19.56 0.50
C PHE A 53 -19.60 -18.30 1.40
N TYR A 54 -19.00 -17.23 0.86
CA TYR A 54 -18.59 -16.05 1.64
C TYR A 54 -19.11 -14.75 1.02
N LYS A 55 -20.38 -14.73 0.59
CA LYS A 55 -21.01 -13.55 -0.03
C LYS A 55 -21.02 -12.32 0.89
N ASP A 56 -21.00 -12.51 2.20
CA ASP A 56 -21.10 -11.42 3.18
C ASP A 56 -19.74 -10.94 3.72
N GLU A 57 -18.62 -11.60 3.36
CA GLU A 57 -17.29 -11.25 3.88
C GLU A 57 -16.69 -9.97 3.29
N TYR A 58 -17.28 -9.44 2.21
CA TYR A 58 -16.78 -8.27 1.48
C TYR A 58 -17.19 -6.93 2.10
N GLN A 59 -17.97 -6.93 3.19
CA GLN A 59 -18.56 -5.69 3.73
C GLN A 59 -17.78 -5.04 4.87
N ILE A 60 -16.79 -5.74 5.44
CA ILE A 60 -16.02 -5.24 6.59
C ILE A 60 -14.60 -4.92 6.13
N LEU A 61 -14.17 -3.69 6.34
CA LEU A 61 -12.79 -3.27 6.12
C LEU A 61 -11.86 -4.08 7.05
N ARG A 62 -10.81 -4.68 6.48
CA ARG A 62 -9.81 -5.44 7.22
C ARG A 62 -8.47 -4.74 7.15
N GLU A 63 -7.67 -4.89 8.21
CA GLU A 63 -6.28 -4.47 8.26
C GLU A 63 -5.38 -5.69 8.44
N GLY A 64 -4.19 -5.66 7.84
CA GLY A 64 -3.19 -6.69 7.99
C GLY A 64 -1.78 -6.14 8.04
N ASP A 65 -0.92 -6.78 8.82
CA ASP A 65 0.48 -6.43 8.95
C ASP A 65 1.33 -7.11 7.86
N ILE A 66 2.25 -6.33 7.29
CA ILE A 66 3.29 -6.78 6.38
C ILE A 66 4.65 -6.21 6.81
N GLU A 67 5.72 -6.90 6.46
CA GLU A 67 7.08 -6.52 6.79
C GLU A 67 7.82 -6.12 5.51
N LYS A 68 8.28 -4.87 5.43
CA LYS A 68 9.09 -4.37 4.32
C LYS A 68 10.42 -5.13 4.29
N LEU A 69 10.78 -5.62 3.12
CA LEU A 69 12.04 -6.32 2.88
C LEU A 69 13.11 -5.35 2.38
N ASP A 70 14.37 -5.67 2.69
CA ASP A 70 15.52 -5.02 2.08
C ASP A 70 15.54 -5.23 0.57
N THR A 71 15.98 -4.23 -0.17
CA THR A 71 16.05 -4.27 -1.64
C THR A 71 16.88 -5.47 -2.14
N SER A 72 17.93 -5.86 -1.42
CA SER A 72 18.76 -7.04 -1.75
C SER A 72 17.97 -8.35 -1.71
N LYS A 73 17.00 -8.48 -0.79
CA LYS A 73 16.11 -9.64 -0.68
C LYS A 73 14.99 -9.62 -1.72
N CYS A 74 14.69 -8.44 -2.28
CA CYS A 74 13.75 -8.25 -3.37
C CYS A 74 14.32 -8.72 -4.73
N ASN A 75 15.65 -8.74 -4.92
CA ASN A 75 16.29 -9.13 -6.19
C ASN A 75 16.06 -10.58 -6.63
N ASN A 76 15.63 -11.46 -5.72
CA ASN A 76 15.24 -12.85 -6.04
C ASN A 76 13.74 -12.97 -6.36
N SER A 77 13.00 -11.86 -6.34
CA SER A 77 11.58 -11.81 -6.72
C SER A 77 11.43 -11.42 -8.18
N ALA A 78 10.27 -11.71 -8.79
CA ALA A 78 9.99 -11.51 -10.20
C ALA A 78 10.00 -10.05 -10.71
N VAL A 79 10.54 -9.10 -9.93
CA VAL A 79 10.65 -7.69 -10.30
C VAL A 79 11.93 -7.47 -11.11
N PRO A 80 11.84 -7.05 -12.39
CA PRO A 80 13.02 -6.81 -13.20
C PRO A 80 13.94 -5.75 -12.59
N LYS A 81 15.26 -5.98 -12.62
CA LYS A 81 16.28 -5.06 -12.08
C LYS A 81 16.19 -3.63 -12.64
N ALA A 82 15.63 -3.48 -13.85
CA ALA A 82 15.38 -2.19 -14.49
C ALA A 82 14.44 -1.26 -13.71
N PHE A 83 13.71 -1.76 -12.70
CA PHE A 83 12.78 -0.99 -11.89
C PHE A 83 13.24 -0.81 -10.42
N HIS A 84 14.54 -0.94 -10.17
CA HIS A 84 15.11 -0.65 -8.84
C HIS A 84 14.73 0.76 -8.38
N GLY A 85 14.21 0.86 -7.16
CA GLY A 85 13.77 2.12 -6.54
C GLY A 85 12.31 2.49 -6.81
N GLN A 86 11.72 2.07 -7.93
CA GLN A 86 10.30 2.26 -8.23
C GLN A 86 9.39 1.35 -7.39
N TYR A 87 9.92 0.21 -6.96
CA TYR A 87 9.20 -0.79 -6.19
C TYR A 87 9.86 -1.06 -4.84
N LEU A 88 9.02 -1.42 -3.87
CA LEU A 88 9.38 -2.01 -2.60
C LEU A 88 8.85 -3.44 -2.55
N CYS A 89 9.54 -4.31 -1.83
CA CYS A 89 9.05 -5.64 -1.51
C CYS A 89 8.59 -5.70 -0.06
N ALA A 90 7.52 -6.44 0.20
CA ALA A 90 7.08 -6.77 1.54
C ALA A 90 6.66 -8.24 1.63
N PHE A 91 6.73 -8.80 2.83
CA PHE A 91 6.27 -10.16 3.11
C PHE A 91 5.21 -10.14 4.21
N SER A 92 4.21 -11.00 4.09
CA SER A 92 3.24 -11.24 5.17
C SER A 92 3.48 -12.62 5.75
N LYS A 93 3.69 -12.70 7.08
CA LYS A 93 3.84 -13.96 7.80
C LYS A 93 2.54 -14.78 7.83
N PHE A 94 1.39 -14.13 7.72
CA PHE A 94 0.06 -14.73 7.86
C PHE A 94 -0.63 -14.97 6.52
N GLN A 95 0.15 -15.38 5.52
CA GLN A 95 -0.18 -15.53 4.10
C GLN A 95 -1.57 -16.16 3.79
N GLN A 96 -2.63 -15.34 3.89
CA GLN A 96 -3.99 -15.63 3.40
C GLN A 96 -4.57 -14.48 2.58
N ALA A 97 -3.80 -13.41 2.36
CA ALA A 97 -4.20 -12.32 1.48
C ALA A 97 -4.16 -12.79 0.02
N CYS A 98 -5.19 -13.54 -0.39
CA CYS A 98 -5.35 -14.03 -1.76
C CYS A 98 -5.73 -12.89 -2.71
N HIS A 99 -6.50 -11.92 -2.20
CA HIS A 99 -6.86 -10.69 -2.89
C HIS A 99 -6.63 -9.53 -1.92
N VAL A 100 -5.74 -8.62 -2.30
CA VAL A 100 -5.53 -7.34 -1.62
C VAL A 100 -5.98 -6.27 -2.60
N ASP A 101 -6.55 -5.18 -2.10
CA ASP A 101 -6.94 -4.05 -2.93
C ASP A 101 -5.71 -3.43 -3.62
N ILE A 102 -5.58 -3.68 -4.92
CA ILE A 102 -4.53 -3.09 -5.76
C ILE A 102 -4.76 -1.57 -5.81
N GLY A 103 -3.69 -0.80 -5.66
CA GLY A 103 -3.74 0.65 -5.50
C GLY A 103 -3.93 1.11 -4.05
N GLY A 104 -4.30 0.21 -3.14
CA GLY A 104 -4.39 0.50 -1.71
C GLY A 104 -3.04 0.87 -1.09
N SER A 105 -3.08 1.67 -0.03
CA SER A 105 -1.86 2.14 0.65
C SER A 105 -1.29 1.06 1.57
N ALA A 106 0.03 0.84 1.46
CA ALA A 106 0.84 0.24 2.51
C ALA A 106 1.47 1.37 3.34
N PHE A 107 1.10 1.47 4.61
CA PHE A 107 1.40 2.64 5.43
C PHE A 107 2.13 2.29 6.73
N ALA A 108 2.90 3.25 7.23
CA ALA A 108 3.61 3.15 8.50
C ALA A 108 3.31 4.33 9.39
N ARG A 109 3.33 4.10 10.71
CA ARG A 109 3.26 5.17 11.70
C ARG A 109 4.64 5.76 11.94
N SER A 110 4.75 7.09 11.88
CA SER A 110 5.92 7.85 12.30
C SER A 110 5.46 8.98 13.23
N GLY A 111 5.79 8.86 14.52
CA GLY A 111 5.26 9.75 15.56
C GLY A 111 3.74 9.64 15.72
N LYS A 112 3.03 10.75 15.50
CA LYS A 112 1.56 10.82 15.61
C LYS A 112 0.82 10.63 14.28
N SER A 113 1.53 10.49 13.17
CA SER A 113 0.95 10.45 11.83
C SER A 113 1.24 9.14 11.10
N PHE A 114 0.37 8.79 10.16
CA PHE A 114 0.56 7.67 9.24
C PHE A 114 1.01 8.17 7.88
N TYR A 115 1.95 7.46 7.28
CA TYR A 115 2.55 7.79 5.99
C TYR A 115 2.35 6.66 4.98
N ALA A 116 1.90 6.99 3.78
CA ALA A 116 1.78 6.04 2.68
C ALA A 116 3.16 5.70 2.11
N ILE A 117 3.76 4.58 2.54
CA ILE A 117 5.10 4.17 2.15
C ILE A 117 5.11 3.53 0.76
N GLY A 118 4.07 2.75 0.45
CA GLY A 118 3.91 2.10 -0.84
C GLY A 118 2.45 1.99 -1.27
N LEU A 119 2.22 1.67 -2.55
CA LEU A 119 0.90 1.28 -3.07
C LEU A 119 0.94 -0.19 -3.47
N VAL A 120 -0.06 -0.98 -3.11
CA VAL A 120 -0.13 -2.39 -3.49
C VAL A 120 -0.23 -2.50 -5.01
N SER A 121 0.78 -3.09 -5.66
CA SER A 121 0.86 -3.15 -7.13
C SER A 121 0.66 -4.56 -7.66
N HIS A 122 1.32 -5.54 -7.05
CA HIS A 122 1.19 -6.94 -7.44
C HIS A 122 1.28 -7.84 -6.21
N THR A 123 0.35 -8.79 -6.11
CA THR A 123 0.34 -9.84 -5.10
C THR A 123 0.50 -11.19 -5.76
N SER A 124 1.08 -12.15 -5.04
CA SER A 124 1.14 -13.54 -5.49
C SER A 124 0.14 -14.39 -4.71
N ILE A 125 -0.48 -15.34 -5.40
CA ILE A 125 -1.38 -16.32 -4.77
C ILE A 125 -0.55 -17.23 -3.85
N PRO A 126 -0.76 -17.22 -2.52
CA PRO A 126 0.09 -17.93 -1.56
C PRO A 126 0.19 -19.43 -1.81
N LYS A 127 -0.88 -20.08 -2.29
CA LYS A 127 -0.88 -21.52 -2.62
C LYS A 127 -0.02 -21.88 -3.81
N ILE A 128 0.19 -20.96 -4.75
CA ILE A 128 0.95 -21.20 -5.98
C ILE A 128 2.40 -20.74 -5.79
N ARG A 129 2.62 -19.64 -5.05
CA ARG A 129 3.93 -19.05 -4.82
C ARG A 129 4.08 -18.53 -3.38
N PRO A 130 4.20 -19.44 -2.38
CA PRO A 130 4.22 -19.07 -0.96
C PRO A 130 5.42 -18.22 -0.55
N LYS A 131 6.47 -18.17 -1.38
CA LYS A 131 7.69 -17.39 -1.08
C LYS A 131 7.81 -16.09 -1.88
N GLN A 132 6.84 -15.76 -2.73
CA GLN A 132 6.92 -14.53 -3.52
C GLN A 132 6.44 -13.34 -2.68
N PRO A 133 7.24 -12.25 -2.59
CA PRO A 133 6.85 -11.07 -1.84
C PRO A 133 5.74 -10.29 -2.55
N ILE A 134 4.99 -9.53 -1.75
CA ILE A 134 4.10 -8.48 -2.23
C ILE A 134 4.97 -7.36 -2.82
N THR A 135 4.62 -6.92 -4.03
CA THR A 135 5.29 -5.80 -4.68
C THR A 135 4.46 -4.54 -4.48
N LEU A 136 5.11 -3.52 -3.92
CA LEU A 136 4.51 -2.21 -3.68
C LEU A 136 5.17 -1.18 -4.60
N THR A 137 4.41 -0.27 -5.19
CA THR A 137 4.96 0.94 -5.82
C THR A 137 5.52 1.85 -4.71
N ASN A 138 6.77 2.29 -4.82
CA ASN A 138 7.41 3.18 -3.86
C ASN A 138 6.86 4.61 -4.00
N VAL A 139 6.06 5.09 -3.04
CA VAL A 139 5.43 6.43 -3.12
C VAL A 139 6.50 7.53 -3.13
N ASN A 140 7.58 7.39 -2.36
CA ASN A 140 8.65 8.39 -2.32
C ASN A 140 9.36 8.55 -3.67
N HIS A 141 9.49 7.47 -4.46
CA HIS A 141 10.08 7.54 -5.79
C HIS A 141 9.31 8.50 -6.71
N PHE A 142 7.99 8.54 -6.57
CA PHE A 142 7.10 9.39 -7.38
C PHE A 142 6.80 10.75 -6.72
N ALA A 143 7.52 11.14 -5.66
CA ALA A 143 7.32 12.41 -4.97
C ALA A 143 7.41 13.64 -5.89
N GLY A 144 8.27 13.60 -6.92
CA GLY A 144 8.37 14.67 -7.91
C GLY A 144 7.12 14.76 -8.80
N PHE A 145 6.63 13.62 -9.28
CA PHE A 145 5.40 13.54 -10.07
C PHE A 145 4.18 14.03 -9.26
N ILE A 146 4.03 13.57 -8.01
CA ILE A 146 2.92 13.99 -7.15
C ILE A 146 2.97 15.50 -6.91
N ARG A 147 4.13 16.07 -6.56
CA ARG A 147 4.27 17.51 -6.32
C ARG A 147 4.06 18.37 -7.57
N HIS A 148 4.34 17.82 -8.76
CA HIS A 148 4.13 18.54 -10.01
C HIS A 148 2.63 18.73 -10.32
N PHE A 149 1.83 17.70 -10.09
CA PHE A 149 0.39 17.71 -10.44
C PHE A 149 -0.51 18.10 -9.28
N VAL A 150 -0.14 17.83 -8.02
CA VAL A 150 -0.93 18.20 -6.84
C VAL A 150 -0.46 19.55 -6.32
N ARG A 151 -1.20 20.61 -6.68
CA ARG A 151 -0.88 22.00 -6.31
C ARG A 151 -1.25 22.36 -4.89
N LYS A 152 -2.32 21.74 -4.35
CA LYS A 152 -2.83 22.00 -3.00
C LYS A 152 -3.15 20.67 -2.33
N PHE A 153 -2.41 20.34 -1.29
CA PHE A 153 -2.71 19.16 -0.48
C PHE A 153 -3.85 19.46 0.50
N PRO A 154 -4.71 18.47 0.80
CA PRO A 154 -5.73 18.62 1.82
C PRO A 154 -5.09 18.79 3.20
N GLU A 155 -5.62 19.73 3.97
CA GLU A 155 -5.24 19.89 5.37
C GLU A 155 -5.90 18.80 6.22
N PRO A 156 -5.18 18.23 7.21
CA PRO A 156 -5.77 17.25 8.10
C PRO A 156 -6.89 17.87 8.94
N TRP A 157 -7.80 17.03 9.42
CA TRP A 157 -8.84 17.48 10.33
C TRP A 157 -8.22 17.99 11.65
N SER A 158 -8.47 19.26 11.98
CA SER A 158 -8.14 19.87 13.27
C SER A 158 -9.42 20.16 14.06
N LYS A 159 -9.47 19.74 15.33
CA LYS A 159 -10.52 20.15 16.27
C LYS A 159 -10.34 21.60 16.71
#